data_AF-X0XM68-F1
#
_entry.id   AF-X0XM68-F1
#
_cell.length_a   1.000
_cell.length_b   1.000
_cell.length_c   1.000
_cell.angle_alpha   90.00
_cell.angle_beta   90.00
_cell.angle_gamma   90.00
#
_symmetry.space_group_name_H-M   'P 1'
#
loop_
_entity.id
_entity.type
_entity.pdbx_description
1 polymer ?
#
loop_
_entity_poly.entity_id
_entity_poly.type
_entity_poly.pdbx_seq_one_letter_code
_entity_poly.pdbx_strand_id
1 'polypeptide(L)'
;MASPDVLDFDQLLAPIPGDNPVGVNLREDFAPDSIYRQIRALRTVAREAERRIVYPDEDEQRVPRGDPPKWKPILKLGPKAIAEQSKDLEIVVVLTEALLREHGYAGLRDGFRLARELV
;
A
#
# COMPACT_ATOMS: atom_id res chain seq x y z
N MET A 1 23.69 -5.09 12.06
CA MET A 1 22.45 -5.71 12.54
C MET A 1 21.39 -5.54 11.47
N ALA A 2 20.51 -6.52 11.26
CA ALA A 2 19.36 -6.34 10.38
C ALA A 2 18.41 -5.30 11.01
N SER A 3 17.78 -4.46 10.18
CA SER A 3 16.72 -3.56 10.63
C SER A 3 15.53 -4.35 11.20
N PRO A 4 14.77 -3.82 12.17
CA PRO A 4 13.58 -4.49 12.67
C PRO A 4 12.53 -4.67 11.55
N ASP A 5 11.63 -5.63 11.73
CA ASP A 5 10.46 -5.78 10.87
C ASP A 5 9.52 -4.58 11.06
N VAL A 6 9.01 -4.07 9.94
CA VAL A 6 8.03 -2.97 9.82
C VAL A 6 6.61 -3.53 9.83
N LEU A 7 6.42 -4.75 9.30
CA LEU A 7 5.13 -5.42 9.23
C LEU A 7 4.97 -6.48 10.33
N ASP A 8 3.73 -6.67 10.79
CA ASP A 8 3.33 -7.81 11.61
C ASP A 8 3.02 -9.02 10.71
N PHE A 9 4.02 -9.88 10.50
CA PHE A 9 3.88 -11.04 9.61
C PHE A 9 2.93 -12.11 10.17
N ASP A 10 2.89 -12.28 11.50
CA ASP A 10 2.03 -13.28 12.13
C ASP A 10 0.55 -12.94 11.87
N GLN A 11 0.19 -11.66 11.96
CA GLN A 11 -1.14 -11.19 11.63
C GLN A 11 -1.44 -11.30 10.12
N LEU A 12 -0.50 -10.89 9.27
CA LEU A 12 -0.76 -10.80 7.82
C LEU A 12 -0.80 -12.16 7.12
N LEU A 13 -0.09 -13.16 7.65
CA LEU A 13 -0.03 -14.51 7.09
C LEU A 13 -1.07 -15.45 7.72
N ALA A 14 -1.71 -15.05 8.82
CA ALA A 14 -2.81 -15.82 9.39
C ALA A 14 -3.94 -16.03 8.35
N PRO A 15 -4.50 -17.25 8.25
CA PRO A 15 -5.67 -17.51 7.41
C PRO A 15 -6.83 -16.59 7.80
N ILE A 16 -7.56 -16.08 6.80
CA ILE A 16 -8.79 -15.33 7.06
C ILE A 16 -9.84 -16.32 7.60
N PRO A 17 -10.52 -16.04 8.73
CA PRO A 17 -11.51 -16.95 9.29
C PRO A 17 -12.65 -17.28 8.32
N GLY A 18 -13.06 -18.55 8.29
CA GLY A 18 -14.17 -19.04 7.46
C GLY A 18 -13.72 -20.09 6.43
N ASP A 19 -14.59 -20.35 5.46
CA ASP A 19 -14.38 -21.42 4.47
C ASP A 19 -13.40 -21.04 3.35
N ASN A 20 -13.05 -19.76 3.25
CA ASN A 20 -12.13 -19.24 2.24
C ASN A 20 -10.93 -18.54 2.92
N PRO A 21 -9.83 -19.27 3.19
CA PRO A 21 -8.69 -18.75 3.97
C PRO A 21 -7.91 -17.63 3.28
N VAL A 22 -8.10 -17.47 1.97
CA VAL A 22 -7.50 -16.39 1.17
C VAL A 22 -8.42 -15.18 1.01
N GLY A 23 -9.66 -15.27 1.51
CA GLY A 23 -10.63 -14.19 1.44
C GLY A 23 -11.19 -13.93 0.04
N VAL A 24 -11.93 -12.83 -0.09
CA VAL A 24 -12.70 -12.52 -1.32
C VAL A 24 -11.84 -11.82 -2.36
N ASN A 25 -12.28 -11.85 -3.62
CA ASN A 25 -11.70 -11.00 -4.67
C ASN A 25 -12.17 -9.56 -4.47
N LEU A 26 -11.29 -8.68 -3.97
CA LEU A 26 -11.65 -7.28 -3.67
C LEU A 26 -12.07 -6.46 -4.90
N ARG A 27 -11.78 -6.93 -6.12
CA ARG A 27 -12.14 -6.23 -7.37
C ARG A 27 -13.62 -6.40 -7.73
N GLU A 28 -14.29 -7.39 -7.14
CA GLU A 28 -15.72 -7.64 -7.30
C GLU A 28 -16.57 -6.72 -6.42
N ASP A 29 -15.95 -6.01 -5.47
CA ASP A 29 -16.61 -4.96 -4.71
C ASP A 29 -16.62 -3.64 -5.51
N PHE A 30 -17.78 -3.34 -6.10
CA PHE A 30 -18.01 -2.14 -6.89
C PHE A 30 -18.38 -0.92 -6.04
N ALA A 31 -18.51 -1.06 -4.72
CA ALA A 31 -18.85 0.06 -3.85
C ALA A 31 -17.79 1.18 -3.95
N PRO A 32 -18.18 2.46 -4.03
CA PRO A 32 -17.24 3.58 -4.11
C PRO A 32 -16.26 3.64 -2.94
N ASP A 33 -16.68 3.16 -1.77
CA ASP A 33 -15.92 3.08 -0.53
C ASP A 33 -15.29 1.69 -0.29
N SER A 34 -15.28 0.80 -1.29
CA SER A 34 -14.53 -0.46 -1.20
C SER A 34 -13.05 -0.20 -0.89
N ILE A 35 -12.48 -1.02 -0.01
CA ILE A 35 -11.09 -0.84 0.45
C ILE A 35 -10.10 -0.86 -0.72
N TYR A 36 -10.36 -1.67 -1.74
CA TYR A 36 -9.56 -1.74 -2.96
C TYR A 36 -9.54 -0.42 -3.72
N ARG A 37 -10.72 0.19 -3.96
CA ARG A 37 -10.80 1.49 -4.65
C ARG A 37 -10.16 2.61 -3.85
N GLN A 38 -10.33 2.61 -2.52
CA GLN A 38 -9.66 3.56 -1.64
C GLN A 38 -8.13 3.47 -1.75
N ILE A 39 -7.55 2.26 -1.65
CA ILE A 39 -6.10 2.06 -1.76
C ILE A 39 -5.59 2.48 -3.15
N ARG A 40 -6.30 2.13 -4.23
CA ARG A 40 -5.96 2.53 -5.60
C ARG A 40 -5.99 4.05 -5.76
N ALA A 41 -7.01 4.72 -5.26
CA ALA A 41 -7.12 6.18 -5.32
C ALA A 41 -5.99 6.88 -4.54
N LEU A 42 -5.70 6.40 -3.33
CA LEU A 42 -4.58 6.91 -2.52
C LEU A 42 -3.24 6.79 -3.25
N ARG A 43 -2.99 5.63 -3.89
CA ARG A 43 -1.78 5.42 -4.68
C ARG A 43 -1.69 6.40 -5.85
N THR A 44 -2.79 6.62 -6.58
CA THR A 44 -2.82 7.59 -7.69
C THR A 44 -2.46 8.99 -7.20
N VAL A 45 -3.12 9.47 -6.15
CA VAL A 45 -2.86 10.79 -5.56
C VAL A 45 -1.40 10.93 -5.11
N ALA A 46 -0.85 9.91 -4.44
CA ALA A 46 0.51 9.96 -3.96
C ALA A 46 1.54 9.98 -5.11
N ARG A 47 1.33 9.18 -6.15
CA ARG A 47 2.20 9.18 -7.35
C ARG A 47 2.09 10.47 -8.16
N GLU A 48 0.91 11.07 -8.25
CA GLU A 48 0.73 12.37 -8.89
C GLU A 48 1.49 13.47 -8.15
N ALA A 49 1.43 13.49 -6.82
CA ALA A 49 2.20 14.42 -6.00
C ALA A 49 3.72 14.24 -6.21
N GLU A 50 4.21 12.99 -6.25
CA GLU A 50 5.62 12.71 -6.56
C GLU A 50 6.02 13.23 -7.94
N ARG A 51 5.16 13.02 -8.95
CA ARG A 51 5.44 13.46 -10.32
C ARG A 51 5.58 14.97 -10.41
N ARG A 52 4.71 15.74 -9.72
CA ARG A 52 4.79 17.21 -9.69
C ARG A 52 6.07 17.72 -9.03
N ILE A 53 6.59 17.00 -8.04
CA ILE A 53 7.86 17.34 -7.39
C ILE A 53 9.04 17.17 -8.35
N VAL A 54 9.03 16.12 -9.19
CA VAL A 54 10.11 15.81 -10.13
C VAL A 54 10.02 16.67 -11.40
N TYR A 55 8.81 16.92 -11.88
CA TYR A 55 8.53 17.67 -13.10
C TYR A 55 7.55 18.81 -12.80
N PRO A 56 8.01 19.92 -12.20
CA PRO A 56 7.16 21.08 -11.96
C PRO A 56 6.85 21.80 -13.28
N ASP A 57 5.58 22.18 -13.48
CA ASP A 57 5.18 23.02 -14.61
C ASP A 57 5.81 24.43 -14.49
N GLU A 58 5.98 25.14 -15.62
CA GLU A 58 6.61 26.47 -15.65
C GLU A 58 5.88 27.49 -14.75
N ASP A 59 4.56 27.38 -14.63
CA ASP A 59 3.74 28.21 -13.73
C ASP A 59 3.84 27.76 -12.25
N GLU A 60 4.07 26.48 -11.97
CA GLU A 60 4.23 25.94 -10.61
C GLU A 60 5.58 26.30 -9.99
N GLN A 61 6.59 26.71 -10.77
CA GLN A 61 7.88 27.21 -10.23
C GLN A 61 7.71 28.50 -9.38
N ARG A 62 6.59 29.22 -9.54
CA ARG A 62 6.27 30.45 -8.79
C ARG A 62 5.36 30.21 -7.58
N VAL A 63 4.81 29.00 -7.43
CA VAL A 63 3.87 28.63 -6.37
C VAL A 63 4.58 27.66 -5.41
N PRO A 64 4.31 27.68 -4.09
CA PRO A 64 4.87 26.68 -3.19
C PRO A 64 4.58 25.27 -3.71
N ARG A 65 5.60 24.39 -3.70
CA ARG A 65 5.46 22.97 -4.08
C ARG A 65 4.20 22.42 -3.41
N GLY A 66 3.32 21.80 -4.18
CA GLY A 66 2.04 21.28 -3.70
C GLY A 66 2.17 20.29 -2.53
N ASP A 67 1.04 19.83 -2.03
CA ASP A 67 0.98 18.88 -0.90
C ASP A 67 1.97 17.71 -1.06
N PRO A 68 2.72 17.34 0.00
CA PRO A 68 3.64 16.21 -0.07
C PRO A 68 2.89 14.90 -0.37
N PRO A 69 3.53 13.93 -1.03
CA PRO A 69 2.94 12.62 -1.31
C PRO A 69 2.47 11.94 -0.03
N LYS A 70 1.19 11.55 0.02
CA LYS A 70 0.56 10.96 1.22
C LYS A 70 0.54 9.43 1.12
N TRP A 71 1.63 8.78 1.51
CA TRP A 71 1.75 7.31 1.48
C TRP A 71 1.26 6.61 2.75
N LYS A 72 1.39 7.26 3.92
CA LYS A 72 0.92 6.73 5.22
C LYS A 72 -0.49 6.11 5.24
N PRO A 73 -1.52 6.66 4.56
CA PRO A 73 -2.85 6.05 4.57
C PRO A 73 -2.86 4.61 4.02
N ILE A 74 -2.00 4.29 3.05
CA ILE A 74 -1.86 2.94 2.49
C ILE A 74 -1.27 1.99 3.54
N LEU A 75 -0.36 2.45 4.40
CA LEU A 75 0.19 1.65 5.51
C LEU A 75 -0.86 1.30 6.56
N LYS A 76 -1.98 2.01 6.60
CA LYS A 76 -3.12 1.68 7.46
C LYS A 76 -4.10 0.71 6.78
N LEU A 77 -4.46 0.99 5.52
CA LEU A 77 -5.49 0.22 4.81
C LEU A 77 -4.97 -1.08 4.20
N GLY A 78 -3.72 -1.11 3.72
CA GLY A 78 -3.10 -2.28 3.10
C GLY A 78 -3.02 -3.49 4.04
N PRO A 79 -2.40 -3.35 5.23
CA PRO A 79 -2.33 -4.44 6.20
C PRO A 79 -3.72 -4.91 6.64
N LYS A 80 -4.66 -3.97 6.84
CA LYS A 80 -6.06 -4.28 7.17
C LYS A 80 -6.72 -5.14 6.08
N ALA A 81 -6.60 -4.75 4.81
CA ALA A 81 -7.16 -5.51 3.69
C ALA A 81 -6.58 -6.95 3.65
N ILE A 82 -5.27 -7.09 3.85
CA ILE A 82 -4.56 -8.37 3.80
C ILE A 82 -4.91 -9.28 4.98
N ALA A 83 -5.01 -8.72 6.18
CA ALA A 83 -5.31 -9.47 7.40
C ALA A 83 -6.79 -9.90 7.45
N GLU A 84 -7.72 -9.04 7.00
CA GLU A 84 -9.14 -9.21 7.29
C GLU A 84 -9.99 -9.62 6.08
N GLN A 85 -9.58 -9.35 4.84
CA GLN A 85 -10.48 -9.45 3.67
C GLN A 85 -9.94 -10.26 2.51
N SER A 86 -8.67 -10.14 2.16
CA SER A 86 -8.11 -10.83 0.99
C SER A 86 -6.58 -10.93 0.99
N LYS A 87 -6.05 -12.10 0.68
CA LYS A 87 -4.61 -12.32 0.41
C LYS A 87 -4.27 -11.87 -1.02
N ASP A 88 -4.44 -10.57 -1.27
CA ASP A 88 -4.36 -9.99 -2.60
C ASP A 88 -2.97 -9.42 -2.92
N LEU A 89 -2.27 -10.00 -3.91
CA LEU A 89 -0.94 -9.56 -4.32
C LEU A 89 -0.90 -8.15 -4.92
N GLU A 90 -2.00 -7.66 -5.49
CA GLU A 90 -2.06 -6.28 -5.99
C GLU A 90 -2.02 -5.29 -4.82
N ILE A 91 -2.74 -5.58 -3.73
CA ILE A 91 -2.65 -4.79 -2.50
C ILE A 91 -1.24 -4.86 -1.90
N VAL A 92 -0.61 -6.04 -1.91
CA VAL A 92 0.79 -6.20 -1.44
C VAL A 92 1.76 -5.35 -2.24
N VAL A 93 1.60 -5.26 -3.56
CA VAL A 93 2.44 -4.39 -4.42
C VAL A 93 2.28 -2.92 -4.05
N VAL A 94 1.05 -2.46 -3.85
CA VAL A 94 0.79 -1.06 -3.45
C VAL A 94 1.30 -0.78 -2.03
N LEU A 95 1.14 -1.73 -1.11
CA LEU A 95 1.69 -1.66 0.24
C LEU A 95 3.22 -1.60 0.22
N THR A 96 3.87 -2.42 -0.61
CA THR A 96 5.33 -2.42 -0.81
C THR A 96 5.81 -1.05 -1.29
N GLU A 97 5.07 -0.42 -2.20
CA GLU A 97 5.38 0.92 -2.69
C GLU A 97 5.37 1.96 -1.56
N ALA A 98 4.32 1.93 -0.72
CA ALA A 98 4.18 2.82 0.44
C ALA A 98 5.26 2.55 1.51
N LEU A 99 5.54 1.28 1.78
CA LEU A 99 6.57 0.85 2.73
C LEU A 99 7.95 1.36 2.33
N LEU A 100 8.30 1.28 1.04
CA LEU A 100 9.57 1.81 0.55
C LEU A 100 9.69 3.32 0.82
N ARG A 101 8.62 4.09 0.65
CA ARG A 101 8.67 5.54 0.77
C ARG A 101 8.67 6.04 2.21
N GLU A 102 7.99 5.33 3.09
CA GLU A 102 7.88 5.72 4.50
C GLU A 102 8.96 5.07 5.37
N HIS A 103 9.47 3.89 4.98
CA HIS A 103 10.41 3.08 5.77
C HIS A 103 11.68 2.67 5.01
N GLY A 104 11.89 3.17 3.79
CA GLY A 104 13.08 2.89 2.99
C GLY A 104 13.25 1.40 2.67
N TYR A 105 14.50 0.94 2.62
CA TYR A 105 14.82 -0.45 2.27
C TYR A 105 14.29 -1.48 3.28
N ALA A 106 14.09 -1.10 4.55
CA ALA A 106 13.46 -2.00 5.53
C ALA A 106 12.01 -2.29 5.13
N GLY A 107 11.27 -1.26 4.71
CA GLY A 107 9.92 -1.42 4.18
C GLY A 107 9.88 -2.22 2.88
N LEU A 108 10.81 -1.96 1.96
CA LEU A 108 10.91 -2.71 0.70
C LEU A 108 11.17 -4.21 0.93
N ARG A 109 12.10 -4.53 1.85
CA ARG A 109 12.40 -5.90 2.26
C ARG A 109 11.13 -6.60 2.76
N ASP A 110 10.37 -5.94 3.62
CA ASP A 110 9.18 -6.53 4.23
C ASP A 110 8.04 -6.71 3.23
N GLY A 111 7.86 -5.77 2.31
CA GLY A 111 6.91 -5.91 1.20
C GLY A 111 7.24 -7.11 0.29
N PHE A 112 8.52 -7.29 -0.08
CA PHE A 112 8.95 -8.46 -0.84
C PHE A 112 8.83 -9.77 -0.05
N ARG A 113 9.15 -9.76 1.25
CA ARG A 113 8.95 -10.92 2.12
C ARG A 113 7.47 -11.31 2.12
N LEU A 114 6.57 -10.36 2.37
CA LEU A 114 5.13 -10.63 2.38
C LEU A 114 4.64 -11.21 1.05
N ALA A 115 5.07 -10.64 -0.09
CA ALA A 115 4.71 -11.15 -1.40
C ALA A 115 5.17 -12.61 -1.61
N ARG A 116 6.37 -12.96 -1.14
CA ARG A 116 6.89 -14.32 -1.23
C ARG A 116 6.12 -15.31 -0.35
N GLU A 117 5.76 -14.93 0.87
CA GLU A 117 5.06 -15.83 1.80
C GLU A 117 3.59 -16.09 1.40
N LEU A 118 3.04 -15.34 0.44
CA LEU A 118 1.67 -15.50 -0.07
C LEU A 118 1.58 -16.30 -1.38
N VAL A 119 2.70 -16.80 -1.93
CA VAL A 119 2.78 -17.59 -3.18
C VAL A 119 3.37 -18.95 -2.89
#